data_AF-A0A534QDS9-F1
#
_entry.id   AF-A0A534QDS9-F1
#
_cell.length_a   1.000
_cell.length_b   1.000
_cell.length_c   1.000
_cell.angle_alpha   90.00
_cell.angle_beta   90.00
_cell.angle_gamma   90.00
#
_symmetry.space_group_name_H-M   'P 1'
#
loop_
_entity.id
_entity.type
_entity.pdbx_description
1 polymer ?
#
loop_
_entity_poly.entity_id
_entity_poly.type
_entity_poly.pdbx_seq_one_letter_code
_entity_poly.pdbx_strand_id
1 'polypeptide(L)'
;MADLSLQHSVSGIAAFSFGESGDFAIHIRCFAPAFGVPEDPVTGSANAALPAYLAHHGLLDRLGRDYLATQGTELGRDGRVRVRVLDDRGRSEIGGQAVTAIDGELRI
;
A
#
# COMPACT_ATOMS: atom_id res chain seq x y z
N MET A 1 -15.62 -0.88 10.08
CA MET A 1 -14.96 -1.09 8.77
C MET A 1 -15.39 -2.37 8.08
N ALA A 2 -15.59 -3.49 8.79
CA ALA A 2 -16.10 -4.72 8.18
C ALA A 2 -17.44 -4.52 7.45
N ASP A 3 -18.42 -3.92 8.13
CA ASP A 3 -19.73 -3.63 7.52
C ASP A 3 -19.62 -2.75 6.27
N LEU A 4 -18.75 -1.73 6.32
CA LEU A 4 -18.52 -0.82 5.20
C LEU A 4 -17.92 -1.55 3.99
N SER A 5 -16.94 -2.44 4.21
CA SER A 5 -16.36 -3.26 3.15
C SER A 5 -17.39 -4.19 2.51
N LEU A 6 -18.24 -4.83 3.32
CA LEU A 6 -19.31 -5.71 2.84
C LEU A 6 -20.38 -4.95 2.05
N GLN A 7 -20.81 -3.78 2.53
CA GLN A 7 -21.79 -2.92 1.86
C GLN A 7 -21.34 -2.52 0.44
N HIS A 8 -20.05 -2.26 0.25
CA HIS A 8 -19.48 -1.86 -1.03
C HIS A 8 -18.89 -3.02 -1.84
N SER A 9 -19.00 -4.26 -1.36
CA SER A 9 -18.43 -5.45 -2.01
C SER A 9 -16.92 -5.31 -2.31
N VAL A 10 -16.16 -4.73 -1.38
CA VAL A 10 -14.71 -4.56 -1.48
C VAL A 10 -13.98 -5.39 -0.43
N SER A 11 -12.75 -5.81 -0.72
CA SER A 11 -11.95 -6.64 0.18
C SER A 11 -11.49 -5.90 1.45
N GLY A 12 -11.41 -4.58 1.40
CA GLY A 12 -10.88 -3.77 2.48
C GLY A 12 -10.87 -2.29 2.10
N ILE A 13 -10.26 -1.49 2.95
CA ILE A 13 -10.15 -0.04 2.77
C ILE A 13 -8.69 0.35 2.97
N ALA A 14 -8.17 1.10 2.00
CA ALA A 14 -6.88 1.75 2.07
C ALA A 14 -7.07 3.22 2.43
N ALA A 15 -6.61 3.62 3.61
CA ALA A 15 -6.55 5.02 4.02
C ALA A 15 -5.13 5.54 3.79
N PHE A 16 -4.97 6.71 3.17
CA PHE A 16 -3.65 7.25 2.88
C PHE A 16 -3.57 8.76 3.13
N SER A 17 -2.36 9.24 3.34
CA SER A 17 -2.02 10.66 3.39
C SER A 17 -0.74 10.94 2.60
N PHE A 18 -0.58 12.19 2.18
CA PHE A 18 0.69 12.67 1.63
C PHE A 18 1.67 12.91 2.78
N GLY A 19 2.92 12.52 2.59
CA GLY A 19 4.00 12.87 3.50
C GLY A 19 4.21 14.39 3.50
N GLU A 20 4.43 14.97 4.68
CA GLU A 20 4.63 16.42 4.84
C GLU A 20 6.09 16.83 4.55
N SER A 21 7.04 16.00 4.97
CA SER A 21 8.47 16.08 4.63
C SER A 21 9.17 14.86 5.25
N GLY A 22 10.00 14.14 4.49
CA GLY A 22 10.70 12.96 5.00
C GLY A 22 11.00 11.88 3.96
N ASP A 23 11.31 10.69 4.45
CA ASP A 23 11.79 9.53 3.68
C ASP A 23 10.77 8.94 2.71
N PHE A 24 9.49 9.27 2.85
CA PHE A 24 8.39 8.72 2.04
C PHE A 24 7.43 9.83 1.61
N ALA A 25 6.78 9.63 0.46
CA ALA A 25 5.82 10.57 -0.10
C ALA A 25 4.37 10.21 0.24
N ILE A 26 4.10 8.95 0.60
CA ILE A 26 2.79 8.45 0.99
C ILE A 26 2.91 7.64 2.28
N HIS A 27 2.01 7.90 3.23
CA HIS A 27 1.71 6.97 4.33
C HIS A 27 0.38 6.29 4.02
N ILE A 28 0.32 4.97 4.07
CA ILE A 28 -0.89 4.20 3.77
C ILE A 28 -1.15 3.17 4.87
N ARG A 29 -2.42 2.89 5.14
CA ARG A 29 -2.88 1.83 6.06
C ARG A 29 -4.01 1.05 5.39
N CYS A 30 -3.98 -0.27 5.54
CA CYS A 30 -4.93 -1.17 4.87
C CYS A 30 -5.66 -2.05 5.87
N PHE A 31 -6.99 -1.96 5.87
CA PHE A 31 -7.86 -2.67 6.80
C PHE A 31 -8.78 -3.63 6.04
N ALA A 32 -8.79 -4.90 6.42
CA ALA A 32 -9.65 -5.93 5.82
C ALA A 32 -10.35 -6.82 6.86
N PRO A 33 -11.03 -6.23 7.88
CA PRO A 33 -11.56 -7.00 9.01
C PRO A 33 -12.65 -8.01 8.64
N ALA A 34 -13.37 -7.80 7.52
CA ALA A 34 -14.34 -8.76 7.00
C ALA A 34 -13.69 -10.11 6.59
N PHE A 35 -12.37 -10.11 6.37
CA PHE A 35 -11.57 -11.29 6.02
C PHE A 35 -10.65 -11.73 7.16
N GLY A 36 -10.92 -11.27 8.40
CA GLY A 36 -10.13 -11.65 9.57
C GLY A 36 -8.76 -10.98 9.67
N VAL A 37 -8.47 -9.97 8.85
CA VAL A 37 -7.24 -9.17 8.91
C VAL A 37 -7.60 -7.77 9.43
N PRO A 38 -7.45 -7.49 10.74
CA PRO A 38 -7.77 -6.18 11.29
C PRO A 38 -7.04 -5.06 10.56
N GLU A 39 -5.73 -5.21 10.37
CA GLU A 39 -4.86 -4.35 9.59
C GLU A 39 -3.69 -5.18 9.02
N ASP A 40 -3.37 -4.97 7.75
CA ASP A 40 -2.24 -5.65 7.08
C ASP A 40 -0.97 -4.78 7.20
N PRO A 41 0.18 -5.32 7.66
CA PRO A 41 1.40 -4.55 7.83
C PRO A 41 1.97 -3.96 6.55
N VAL A 42 1.87 -4.63 5.40
CA VAL A 42 2.31 -4.10 4.10
C VAL A 42 1.48 -4.69 2.97
N THR A 43 0.68 -3.88 2.29
CA THR A 43 -0.27 -4.36 1.28
C THR A 43 0.17 -3.95 -0.12
N GLY A 44 0.80 -4.87 -0.86
CA GLY A 44 1.26 -4.62 -2.22
C GLY A 44 0.15 -4.19 -3.18
N SER A 45 -1.01 -4.85 -3.14
CA SER A 45 -2.14 -4.53 -4.03
C SER A 45 -2.68 -3.11 -3.85
N ALA A 46 -2.78 -2.63 -2.61
CA ALA A 46 -3.20 -1.26 -2.33
C ALA A 46 -2.17 -0.23 -2.83
N ASN A 47 -0.88 -0.48 -2.60
CA ASN A 47 0.20 0.37 -3.09
C ASN A 47 0.27 0.41 -4.63
N ALA A 48 -0.04 -0.71 -5.31
CA ALA A 48 -0.10 -0.77 -6.77
C ALA A 48 -1.34 -0.08 -7.35
N ALA A 49 -2.48 -0.10 -6.64
CA ALA A 49 -3.72 0.53 -7.08
C ALA A 49 -3.74 2.05 -6.85
N LEU A 50 -3.04 2.54 -5.81
CA LEU A 50 -3.07 3.95 -5.41
C LEU A 50 -2.71 4.94 -6.53
N PRO A 51 -1.67 4.72 -7.37
CA PRO A 51 -1.36 5.62 -8.48
C PRO A 51 -2.53 5.86 -9.44
N ALA A 52 -3.31 4.82 -9.75
CA ALA A 52 -4.48 4.94 -10.62
C ALA A 52 -5.59 5.79 -9.97
N TYR A 53 -5.79 5.63 -8.65
CA TYR A 53 -6.69 6.49 -7.88
C TYR A 53 -6.22 7.95 -7.90
N LEU A 54 -4.94 8.19 -7.65
CA LEU A 54 -4.37 9.54 -7.66
C LEU A 54 -4.45 10.18 -9.04
N ALA A 55 -4.21 9.42 -10.12
CA ALA A 55 -4.36 9.88 -11.49
C ALA A 55 -5.81 10.30 -11.78
N HIS A 56 -6.77 9.44 -11.42
CA HIS A 56 -8.19 9.71 -11.61
C HIS A 56 -8.64 11.02 -10.92
N HIS A 57 -8.04 11.35 -9.77
CA HIS A 57 -8.35 12.56 -9.02
C HIS A 57 -7.42 13.76 -9.31
N GLY A 58 -6.52 13.67 -10.30
CA GLY A 58 -5.59 14.75 -10.64
C GLY A 58 -4.57 15.07 -9.54
N LEU A 59 -4.27 14.09 -8.67
CA LEU A 59 -3.36 14.22 -7.53
C LEU A 59 -1.98 13.60 -7.79
N LEU A 60 -1.82 12.87 -8.90
CA LEU A 60 -0.59 12.13 -9.20
C LEU A 60 0.65 13.03 -9.32
N ASP A 61 0.48 14.22 -9.90
CA ASP A 61 1.57 15.19 -10.12
C ASP A 61 2.24 15.67 -8.82
N ARG A 62 1.60 15.46 -7.67
CA ARG A 62 2.19 15.75 -6.35
C ARG A 62 3.33 14.82 -5.97
N LEU A 63 3.41 13.63 -6.57
CA LEU A 63 4.37 12.58 -6.21
C LEU A 63 5.46 12.37 -7.25
N GLY A 64 5.24 12.80 -8.50
CA GLY A 64 6.09 12.45 -9.63
C GLY A 64 5.91 10.99 -10.09
N ARG A 65 6.93 10.45 -10.77
CA ARG A 65 6.87 9.09 -11.36
C ARG A 65 7.48 7.99 -10.48
N ASP A 66 8.33 8.34 -9.54
CA ASP A 66 8.95 7.39 -8.62
C ASP A 66 8.79 7.95 -7.21
N TYR A 67 8.12 7.20 -6.34
CA TYR A 67 7.95 7.59 -4.95
C TYR A 67 8.06 6.40 -4.00
N LEU A 68 8.29 6.69 -2.72
CA LEU A 68 8.28 5.70 -1.65
C LEU A 68 7.00 5.85 -0.83
N ALA A 69 6.30 4.75 -0.62
CA ALA A 69 5.21 4.64 0.34
C ALA A 69 5.68 3.89 1.59
N THR A 70 5.16 4.29 2.75
CA THR A 70 5.34 3.57 4.01
C THR A 70 4.00 3.01 4.53
N GLN A 71 4.05 1.86 5.19
CA GLN A 71 2.91 1.19 5.82
C GLN A 71 3.35 0.39 7.05
N GLY A 72 2.46 0.29 8.04
CA GLY A 72 2.62 -0.61 9.18
C GLY A 72 3.29 0.00 10.41
N THR A 73 3.62 1.30 10.38
CA THR A 73 4.24 2.02 11.51
C THR A 73 3.44 1.86 12.79
N GLU A 74 2.12 1.97 12.72
CA GLU A 74 1.19 1.78 13.84
C GLU A 74 1.16 0.35 14.38
N LEU A 75 1.64 -0.62 13.61
CA LEU A 75 1.80 -2.02 14.00
C LEU A 75 3.23 -2.36 14.45
N GLY A 76 4.11 -1.36 14.58
CA GLY A 76 5.53 -1.56 14.90
C GLY A 76 6.33 -2.19 13.76
N ARG A 77 5.90 -1.99 12.51
CA ARG A 77 6.59 -2.44 11.29
C ARG A 77 7.00 -1.23 10.45
N ASP A 78 8.12 -1.29 9.74
CA ASP A 78 8.57 -0.23 8.81
C ASP A 78 8.52 -0.75 7.36
N GLY A 79 7.31 -0.96 6.86
CA GLY A 79 7.10 -1.41 5.49
C GLY A 79 7.38 -0.31 4.49
N ARG A 80 8.30 -0.55 3.55
CA ARG A 80 8.67 0.43 2.52
C ARG A 80 8.42 -0.13 1.12
N VAL A 81 7.54 0.51 0.35
CA VAL A 81 7.19 0.11 -1.01
C VAL A 81 7.60 1.21 -1.98
N ARG A 82 8.51 0.89 -2.91
CA ARG A 82 8.82 1.75 -4.05
C ARG A 82 7.73 1.59 -5.09
N VAL A 83 7.21 2.70 -5.57
CA VAL A 83 6.19 2.74 -6.62
C VAL A 83 6.76 3.51 -7.79
N ARG A 84 6.74 2.89 -8.97
CA ARG A 84 7.08 3.51 -10.25
C ARG A 84 5.85 3.60 -11.13
N VAL A 85 5.49 4.80 -11.54
CA VAL A 85 4.32 5.11 -12.35
C VAL A 85 4.74 5.20 -13.81
N LEU A 86 4.13 4.35 -14.64
CA LEU A 86 4.50 4.13 -16.04
C LEU A 86 3.78 5.09 -17.00
N ASP A 87 2.63 5.64 -16.63
CA ASP A 87 1.86 6.58 -17.46
C ASP A 87 0.92 7.48 -16.67
N ASP A 88 0.27 8.42 -17.37
CA ASP A 88 -0.67 9.41 -16.82
C ASP A 88 -1.97 8.80 -16.29
N ARG A 89 -2.24 7.52 -16.60
CA ARG A 89 -3.41 6.79 -16.06
C ARG A 89 -3.09 6.10 -14.75
N GLY A 90 -1.85 6.22 -14.26
CA GLY A 90 -1.42 5.61 -13.01
C GLY A 90 -1.19 4.11 -13.11
N ARG A 91 -0.92 3.54 -14.30
CA ARG A 91 -0.35 2.19 -14.35
C ARG A 91 0.99 2.21 -13.64
N SER A 92 1.25 1.22 -12.79
CA SER A 92 2.43 1.23 -11.93
C SER A 92 3.06 -0.14 -11.75
N GLU A 93 4.35 -0.12 -11.40
CA GLU A 93 5.10 -1.23 -10.86
C GLU A 93 5.44 -0.93 -9.41
N ILE A 94 5.46 -1.96 -8.56
CA ILE A 94 5.88 -1.84 -7.17
C ILE A 94 7.02 -2.79 -6.85
N GLY A 95 7.84 -2.40 -5.89
CA GLY A 95 8.94 -3.23 -5.41
C GLY A 95 9.36 -2.88 -3.99
N GLY A 96 10.07 -3.79 -3.35
CA GLY A 96 10.57 -3.63 -2.00
C GLY A 96 11.77 -4.56 -1.76
N GLN A 97 12.51 -4.28 -0.70
CA GLN A 97 13.54 -5.21 -0.22
C GLN A 97 12.89 -6.28 0.66
N ALA A 98 13.43 -7.49 0.64
CA ALA A 98 13.02 -8.59 1.49
C ALA A 98 14.22 -9.15 2.23
N VAL A 99 13.98 -9.74 3.41
CA VAL A 99 14.99 -10.41 4.23
C VAL A 99 14.46 -11.79 4.57
N THR A 100 15.26 -12.83 4.33
CA THR A 100 14.93 -14.20 4.75
C THR A 100 14.91 -14.27 6.27
N ALA A 101 13.74 -14.53 6.85
CA ALA A 101 13.57 -14.65 8.30
C ALA A 101 13.81 -16.08 8.82
N ILE A 102 13.43 -17.07 8.01
CA ILE A 102 13.57 -18.49 8.31
C ILE A 102 14.02 -19.18 7.03
N ASP A 103 15.05 -20.02 7.14
CA ASP A 103 15.56 -20.87 6.08
C ASP A 103 15.64 -22.31 6.61
N GLY A 104 15.14 -23.28 5.83
CA GLY A 104 15.02 -24.67 6.28
C GLY A 104 14.19 -25.56 5.34
N GLU A 105 13.81 -26.74 5.84
CA GLU A 105 13.09 -27.75 5.06
C GLU A 105 11.66 -27.99 5.60
N LEU A 106 10.68 -28.12 4.70
CA LEU A 106 9.32 -28.57 5.02
C LEU A 106 9.09 -29.98 4.46
N ARG A 107 8.80 -30.93 5.34
CA ARG A 107 8.37 -32.28 4.93
C ARG A 107 6.86 -32.25 4.68
N ILE A 108 6.45 -32.75 3.52
CA ILE A 108 5.06 -32.82 3.06
C ILE A 108 4.57 -34.25 3.21
#